data_AF-A0A9W4CU79-F1
#
_entry.id   AF-A0A9W4CU79-F1
#
_cell.length_a   1.000
_cell.length_b   1.000
_cell.length_c   1.000
_cell.angle_alpha   90.00
_cell.angle_beta   90.00
_cell.angle_gamma   90.00
#
_symmetry.space_group_name_H-M   'P 1'
#
loop_
_entity.id
_entity.type
_entity.pdbx_description
1 polymer ?
#
loop_
_entity_poly.entity_id
_entity_poly.type
_entity_poly.pdbx_seq_one_letter_code
_entity_poly.pdbx_strand_id
1 'polypeptide(L)'
;MLKPSLFLKLIFIGSTLALNLLLIPLPLQAQDDPVPPGTGGTGDTKPGGTRGTCLGDTTSQSLTALIPAIEQRTEQPLELTTLPHPTVLIYIPKTEAKIVKFIIVEDQSNKPIYKTEINLQKQPGILAIEMPKNQPELKDEVVYRWTVSLDCTDSIDPSVQGWIKRIQPNPELTQALQKNPTEQWLVYAKAGIWYDAIATLATLRQAEPNNPQLESNWQELLQSVKLDAVAKAPLIQP
;
A
#
# COMPACT_ATOMS: atom_id res chain seq x y z
N MET A 1 -37.82 37.58 1.43
CA MET A 1 -38.68 36.69 2.25
C MET A 1 -37.94 35.36 2.38
N LEU A 2 -37.71 34.74 3.55
CA LEU A 2 -37.87 35.11 4.96
C LEU A 2 -36.75 34.40 5.77
N LYS A 3 -36.22 35.01 6.85
CA LYS A 3 -35.53 34.28 7.95
C LYS A 3 -36.58 33.93 9.03
N PRO A 4 -36.50 32.75 9.69
CA PRO A 4 -36.05 32.63 11.10
C PRO A 4 -35.24 31.32 11.34
N SER A 5 -34.74 30.87 12.51
CA SER A 5 -34.35 31.43 13.83
C SER A 5 -33.25 30.49 14.38
N LEU A 6 -32.07 30.96 14.83
CA LEU A 6 -31.71 31.21 16.24
C LEU A 6 -32.22 30.17 17.26
N PHE A 7 -31.31 29.46 17.92
CA PHE A 7 -31.51 28.96 19.30
C PHE A 7 -30.23 29.14 20.12
N LEU A 8 -30.35 29.96 21.17
CA LEU A 8 -29.34 30.25 22.18
C LEU A 8 -29.89 29.76 23.52
N LYS A 9 -29.10 28.98 24.28
CA LYS A 9 -29.20 28.83 25.75
C LYS A 9 -27.87 28.22 26.25
N LEU A 10 -26.98 28.96 26.90
CA LEU A 10 -27.00 29.42 28.30
C LEU A 10 -26.87 28.28 29.33
N ILE A 11 -25.68 28.13 29.92
CA ILE A 11 -25.37 28.36 31.35
C ILE A 11 -24.00 27.70 31.67
N PHE A 12 -22.99 28.51 31.98
CA PHE A 12 -21.77 28.06 32.66
C PHE A 12 -21.96 28.31 34.17
N ILE A 13 -21.97 27.26 34.98
CA ILE A 13 -21.87 27.35 36.43
C ILE A 13 -20.43 26.98 36.80
N GLY A 14 -19.73 27.91 37.45
CA GLY A 14 -18.35 27.69 37.87
C GLY A 14 -18.25 26.76 39.07
N SER A 15 -17.16 26.00 39.14
CA SER A 15 -16.66 25.39 40.37
C SER A 15 -15.14 25.45 40.36
N THR A 16 -14.58 26.38 41.11
CA THR A 16 -13.13 26.57 41.26
C THR A 16 -12.60 25.61 42.32
N LEU A 17 -12.18 24.41 41.90
CA LEU A 17 -11.44 23.50 42.78
C LEU A 17 -9.98 23.97 42.86
N ALA A 18 -9.65 24.72 43.91
CA ALA A 18 -8.30 25.21 44.14
C ALA A 18 -7.37 24.06 44.58
N LEU A 19 -6.66 23.46 43.62
CA LEU A 19 -5.65 22.44 43.91
C LEU A 19 -4.30 23.09 44.25
N ASN A 20 -4.07 23.30 45.54
CA ASN A 20 -2.84 23.90 46.06
C ASN A 20 -1.68 22.88 45.98
N LEU A 21 -0.96 22.85 44.85
CA LEU A 21 0.25 22.07 44.67
C LEU A 21 1.45 22.80 45.30
N LEU A 22 1.91 22.27 46.44
CA LEU A 22 3.16 22.69 47.08
C LEU A 22 4.35 22.33 46.18
N LEU A 23 4.98 23.33 45.56
CA LEU A 23 6.31 23.14 44.98
C LEU A 23 7.33 22.99 46.12
N ILE A 24 7.80 21.76 46.32
CA ILE A 24 9.01 21.49 47.10
C ILE A 24 10.20 21.58 46.15
N PRO A 25 11.15 22.52 46.33
CA PRO A 25 12.36 22.53 45.51
C PRO A 25 13.25 21.35 45.90
N LEU A 26 13.56 20.50 44.91
CA LEU A 26 14.63 19.51 45.05
C LEU A 26 15.99 20.23 45.06
N PRO A 27 16.94 19.85 45.95
CA PRO A 27 18.30 20.37 45.86
C PRO A 27 18.96 19.83 44.59
N LEU A 28 19.46 20.73 43.75
CA LEU A 28 20.21 20.38 42.55
C LEU A 28 21.63 19.93 42.95
N GLN A 29 21.80 18.64 43.27
CA GLN A 29 23.13 18.06 43.39
C GLN A 29 23.63 17.67 42.00
N ALA A 30 24.46 18.54 41.42
CA ALA A 30 25.31 18.15 40.31
C ALA A 30 26.30 17.09 40.79
N GLN A 31 26.27 15.92 40.15
CA GLN A 31 27.18 14.83 40.42
C GLN A 31 28.03 14.66 39.17
N ASP A 32 29.30 15.05 39.24
CA ASP A 32 30.24 14.91 38.12
C ASP A 32 30.52 13.43 37.89
N ASP A 33 30.01 12.89 36.78
CA ASP A 33 30.37 11.54 36.32
C ASP A 33 31.85 11.52 35.88
N PRO A 34 32.66 10.53 36.31
CA PRO A 34 34.08 10.48 35.99
C PRO A 34 34.29 10.13 34.51
N VAL A 35 34.92 11.05 33.78
CA VAL A 35 35.37 10.82 32.39
C VAL A 35 36.38 9.67 32.36
N PRO A 36 36.14 8.57 31.62
CA PRO A 36 37.11 7.51 31.47
C PRO A 36 38.31 8.00 30.61
N PRO A 37 39.55 7.65 30.96
CA PRO A 37 40.73 8.16 30.27
C PRO A 37 40.83 7.60 28.85
N GLY A 38 41.06 8.48 27.87
CA GLY A 38 41.13 8.11 26.47
C GLY A 38 42.36 7.26 26.13
N THR A 39 42.15 6.18 25.39
CA THR A 39 43.21 5.47 24.67
C THR A 39 43.31 6.01 23.24
N GLY A 40 44.50 6.48 22.88
CA GLY A 40 44.76 7.02 21.54
C GLY A 40 44.70 5.93 20.46
N GLY A 41 44.10 6.26 19.33
CA GLY A 41 43.98 5.38 18.17
C GLY A 41 43.71 6.16 16.89
N THR A 42 44.74 6.83 16.36
CA THR A 42 44.71 7.39 15.00
C THR A 42 44.74 6.23 14.00
N GLY A 43 43.59 5.92 13.41
CA GLY A 43 43.44 4.92 12.36
C GLY A 43 42.20 5.20 11.54
N ASP A 44 42.36 5.42 10.24
CA ASP A 44 41.30 5.80 9.31
C ASP A 44 40.20 4.73 9.19
N THR A 45 39.13 4.86 9.99
CA THR A 45 37.87 4.17 9.72
C THR A 45 37.10 4.86 8.61
N LYS A 46 37.64 4.81 7.39
CA LYS A 46 36.80 4.95 6.20
C LYS A 46 35.68 3.90 6.32
N PRO A 47 34.39 4.26 6.25
CA PRO A 47 33.31 3.28 6.18
C PRO A 47 33.38 2.58 4.82
N GLY A 48 34.21 1.52 4.76
CA GLY A 48 34.47 0.69 3.58
C GLY A 48 33.30 -0.25 3.26
N GLY A 49 32.11 0.33 3.10
CA GLY A 49 30.88 -0.40 2.86
C GLY A 49 29.96 0.42 1.96
N THR A 50 30.24 0.40 0.66
CA THR A 50 29.26 0.81 -0.35
C THR A 50 28.13 -0.22 -0.34
N ARG A 51 27.18 -0.06 0.59
CA ARG A 51 25.91 -0.80 0.54
C ARG A 51 25.20 -0.33 -0.73
N GLY A 52 25.25 -1.15 -1.77
CA GLY A 52 24.49 -0.90 -2.98
C GLY A 52 23.01 -0.78 -2.62
N THR A 53 22.36 0.27 -3.10
CA THR A 53 20.91 0.35 -2.97
C THR A 53 20.32 -0.67 -3.94
N CYS A 54 19.52 -1.62 -3.43
CA CYS A 54 18.91 -2.65 -4.28
C CYS A 54 17.91 -2.04 -5.27
N LEU A 55 17.20 -0.99 -4.83
CA LEU A 55 16.56 -0.02 -5.71
C LEU A 55 17.63 0.91 -6.30
N GLY A 56 17.50 1.28 -7.56
CA GLY A 56 18.36 2.28 -8.19
C GLY A 56 18.33 3.64 -7.47
N ASP A 57 19.15 4.57 -7.96
CA ASP A 57 19.41 5.86 -7.30
C ASP A 57 18.14 6.57 -6.79
N THR A 58 18.26 7.22 -5.64
CA THR A 58 17.14 7.62 -4.75
C THR A 58 16.19 8.68 -5.34
N THR A 59 16.51 9.21 -6.52
CA THR A 59 15.65 10.07 -7.34
C THR A 59 14.63 9.32 -8.20
N SER A 60 14.70 7.97 -8.25
CA SER A 60 13.76 7.12 -8.98
C SER A 60 12.57 6.69 -8.12
N GLN A 61 11.45 6.35 -8.77
CA GLN A 61 10.23 5.88 -8.10
C GLN A 61 10.53 4.64 -7.24
N SER A 62 9.88 4.53 -6.08
CA SER A 62 10.03 3.39 -5.17
C SER A 62 9.20 2.17 -5.63
N LEU A 63 9.41 1.02 -4.97
CA LEU A 63 8.45 -0.08 -5.00
C LEU A 63 7.08 0.44 -4.51
N THR A 64 6.04 0.28 -5.32
CA THR A 64 4.72 0.88 -5.06
C THR A 64 3.61 -0.13 -5.25
N ALA A 65 2.77 -0.29 -4.23
CA ALA A 65 1.52 -1.01 -4.32
C ALA A 65 0.51 -0.20 -5.14
N LEU A 66 -0.14 -0.80 -6.15
CA LEU A 66 -1.23 -0.13 -6.86
C LEU A 66 -2.55 -0.32 -6.08
N ILE A 67 -2.60 0.32 -4.92
CA ILE A 67 -3.78 0.46 -4.05
C ILE A 67 -4.02 1.95 -3.77
N PRO A 68 -5.25 2.37 -3.44
CA PRO A 68 -5.56 3.79 -3.31
C PRO A 68 -4.71 4.53 -2.27
N ALA A 69 -3.91 5.50 -2.76
CA ALA A 69 -3.01 6.32 -1.96
C ALA A 69 -3.79 7.51 -1.35
N ILE A 70 -4.73 7.19 -0.45
CA ILE A 70 -5.56 8.18 0.23
C ILE A 70 -4.74 8.84 1.35
N GLU A 71 -4.43 10.13 1.19
CA GLU A 71 -3.85 10.96 2.25
C GLU A 71 -4.76 10.95 3.50
N GLN A 72 -4.15 10.98 4.69
CA GLN A 72 -4.86 10.99 5.98
C GLN A 72 -5.72 9.74 6.25
N ARG A 73 -5.41 8.59 5.63
CA ARG A 73 -6.03 7.30 6.00
C ARG A 73 -5.75 7.01 7.48
N THR A 74 -6.78 7.13 8.33
CA THR A 74 -6.75 6.74 9.74
C THR A 74 -6.93 5.24 9.95
N GLU A 75 -7.30 4.52 8.88
CA GLU A 75 -7.61 3.10 8.86
C GLU A 75 -6.66 2.35 7.90
N GLN A 76 -6.62 1.02 8.03
CA GLN A 76 -5.76 0.17 7.22
C GLN A 76 -6.06 0.26 5.70
N PRO A 77 -5.05 -0.10 4.88
CA PRO A 77 -5.06 -0.53 3.47
C PRO A 77 -6.25 -1.22 2.78
N LEU A 78 -7.43 -1.32 3.39
CA LEU A 78 -8.43 -2.32 3.05
C LEU A 78 -9.21 -1.97 1.78
N GLU A 79 -9.05 -2.80 0.75
CA GLU A 79 -9.83 -2.75 -0.48
C GLU A 79 -10.56 -4.08 -0.74
N LEU A 80 -11.52 -4.07 -1.67
CA LEU A 80 -12.43 -5.20 -1.91
C LEU A 80 -12.13 -5.96 -3.22
N THR A 81 -12.44 -7.26 -3.21
CA THR A 81 -12.45 -8.15 -4.39
C THR A 81 -13.70 -9.03 -4.37
N THR A 82 -14.21 -9.45 -5.52
CA THR A 82 -15.22 -10.53 -5.62
C THR A 82 -14.60 -11.89 -5.97
N LEU A 83 -13.30 -11.92 -6.27
CA LEU A 83 -12.63 -13.09 -6.82
C LEU A 83 -12.10 -14.02 -5.70
N PRO A 84 -12.23 -15.36 -5.86
CA PRO A 84 -11.61 -16.35 -4.97
C PRO A 84 -10.08 -16.31 -5.02
N HIS A 85 -9.54 -15.93 -6.17
CA HIS A 85 -8.12 -15.88 -6.52
C HIS A 85 -7.86 -14.51 -7.15
N PRO A 86 -7.56 -13.47 -6.36
CA PRO A 86 -7.40 -12.11 -6.85
C PRO A 86 -6.07 -11.90 -7.56
N THR A 87 -5.94 -10.76 -8.24
CA THR A 87 -4.68 -10.28 -8.82
C THR A 87 -4.23 -9.02 -8.08
N VAL A 88 -2.96 -8.97 -7.72
CA VAL A 88 -2.34 -7.80 -7.07
C VAL A 88 -1.38 -7.14 -8.06
N LEU A 89 -1.46 -5.81 -8.20
CA LEU A 89 -0.60 -5.06 -9.11
C LEU A 89 0.43 -4.22 -8.33
N ILE A 90 1.68 -4.29 -8.78
CA ILE A 90 2.82 -3.66 -8.12
C ILE A 90 3.69 -2.97 -9.17
N TYR A 91 4.03 -1.71 -8.95
CA TYR A 91 5.08 -1.06 -9.72
C TYR A 91 6.45 -1.49 -9.17
N ILE A 92 7.19 -2.19 -10.02
CA ILE A 92 8.57 -2.60 -9.81
C ILE A 92 9.47 -1.51 -10.40
N PRO A 93 10.26 -0.80 -9.58
CA PRO A 93 11.18 0.23 -10.05
C PRO A 93 12.43 -0.41 -10.66
N LYS A 94 13.38 0.42 -11.11
CA LYS A 94 14.71 -0.07 -11.49
C LYS A 94 15.37 -0.70 -10.26
N THR A 95 15.71 -1.98 -10.35
CA THR A 95 16.22 -2.78 -9.24
C THR A 95 17.28 -3.78 -9.72
N GLU A 96 18.21 -4.14 -8.84
CA GLU A 96 19.14 -5.25 -9.06
C GLU A 96 18.58 -6.60 -8.55
N ALA A 97 17.43 -6.58 -7.85
CA ALA A 97 16.72 -7.77 -7.41
C ALA A 97 16.28 -8.63 -8.61
N LYS A 98 16.45 -9.94 -8.49
CA LYS A 98 16.06 -10.92 -9.52
C LYS A 98 14.76 -11.64 -9.21
N ILE A 99 14.29 -11.56 -7.96
CA ILE A 99 13.13 -12.29 -7.47
C ILE A 99 12.20 -11.33 -6.73
N VAL A 100 10.90 -11.40 -7.05
CA VAL A 100 9.81 -10.90 -6.22
C VAL A 100 9.30 -12.04 -5.35
N LYS A 101 9.25 -11.84 -4.03
CA LYS A 101 8.54 -12.73 -3.10
C LYS A 101 7.14 -12.17 -2.88
N PHE A 102 6.11 -12.97 -3.13
CA PHE A 102 4.71 -12.62 -2.85
C PHE A 102 4.10 -13.59 -1.84
N ILE A 103 3.43 -13.06 -0.81
CA ILE A 103 2.81 -13.83 0.27
C ILE A 103 1.42 -13.26 0.55
N ILE A 104 0.44 -14.13 0.77
CA ILE A 104 -0.89 -13.78 1.31
C ILE A 104 -1.09 -14.55 2.62
N VAL A 105 -1.43 -13.83 3.69
CA VAL A 105 -1.84 -14.38 4.99
C VAL A 105 -3.25 -13.93 5.36
N GLU A 106 -3.96 -14.75 6.13
CA GLU A 106 -5.17 -14.33 6.85
C GLU A 106 -4.76 -13.34 7.96
N ASP A 107 -5.33 -12.13 7.99
CA ASP A 107 -4.76 -11.00 8.75
C ASP A 107 -4.77 -11.24 10.27
N GLN A 108 -5.90 -11.74 10.80
CA GLN A 108 -6.07 -11.96 12.25
C GLN A 108 -5.21 -13.10 12.81
N SER A 109 -5.04 -14.19 12.05
CA SER A 109 -4.35 -15.40 12.49
C SER A 109 -2.90 -15.51 12.00
N ASN A 110 -2.49 -14.64 11.07
CA ASN A 110 -1.25 -14.73 10.28
C ASN A 110 -1.06 -16.10 9.58
N LYS A 111 -2.15 -16.84 9.36
CA LYS A 111 -2.11 -18.12 8.67
C LYS A 111 -1.73 -17.91 7.20
N PRO A 112 -0.67 -18.56 6.68
CA PRO A 112 -0.33 -18.48 5.27
C PRO A 112 -1.40 -19.16 4.40
N ILE A 113 -1.80 -18.46 3.34
CA ILE A 113 -2.76 -18.93 2.34
C ILE A 113 -2.06 -19.20 1.01
N TYR A 114 -1.14 -18.31 0.62
CA TYR A 114 -0.36 -18.42 -0.61
C TYR A 114 1.04 -17.83 -0.42
N LYS A 115 2.03 -18.45 -1.06
CA LYS A 115 3.38 -17.88 -1.27
C LYS A 115 3.86 -18.27 -2.65
N THR A 116 4.51 -17.34 -3.34
CA THR A 116 5.27 -17.61 -4.57
C THR A 116 6.52 -16.74 -4.66
N GLU A 117 7.42 -17.15 -5.56
CA GLU A 117 8.61 -16.42 -5.96
C GLU A 117 8.57 -16.27 -7.48
N ILE A 118 8.74 -15.04 -7.96
CA ILE A 118 8.58 -14.64 -9.36
C ILE A 118 9.91 -14.06 -9.82
N ASN A 119 10.46 -14.60 -10.91
CA ASN A 119 11.66 -14.02 -11.52
C ASN A 119 11.33 -12.64 -12.11
N LEU A 120 12.26 -11.70 -12.03
CA LEU A 120 12.10 -10.38 -12.63
C LEU A 120 12.81 -10.27 -13.98
N GLN A 121 12.07 -9.77 -14.96
CA GLN A 121 12.65 -9.12 -16.14
C GLN A 121 13.41 -7.86 -15.69
N LYS A 122 14.53 -7.52 -16.36
CA LYS A 122 15.38 -6.35 -16.01
C LYS A 122 14.75 -4.97 -16.32
N GLN A 123 13.44 -4.90 -16.54
CA GLN A 123 12.75 -3.68 -16.97
C GLN A 123 11.80 -3.19 -15.86
N PRO A 124 11.86 -1.91 -15.48
CA PRO A 124 10.90 -1.34 -14.54
C PRO A 124 9.51 -1.27 -15.16
N GLY A 125 8.47 -1.48 -14.36
CA GLY A 125 7.10 -1.55 -14.84
C GLY A 125 6.12 -2.09 -13.83
N ILE A 126 4.86 -2.18 -14.22
CA ILE A 126 3.75 -2.63 -13.39
C ILE A 126 3.56 -4.13 -13.63
N LEU A 127 3.88 -4.93 -12.62
CA LEU A 127 3.72 -6.38 -12.61
C LEU A 127 2.34 -6.73 -12.06
N ALA A 128 1.59 -7.55 -12.81
CA ALA A 128 0.37 -8.19 -12.34
C ALA A 128 0.71 -9.57 -11.75
N ILE A 129 0.40 -9.77 -10.47
CA ILE A 129 0.63 -11.01 -9.74
C ILE A 129 -0.72 -11.70 -9.53
N GLU A 130 -1.03 -12.65 -10.41
CA GLU A 130 -2.26 -13.45 -10.33
C GLU A 130 -2.12 -14.57 -9.29
N MET A 131 -3.11 -14.73 -8.41
CA MET A 131 -3.19 -15.91 -7.54
C MET A 131 -3.64 -17.13 -8.37
N PRO A 132 -2.90 -18.25 -8.41
CA PRO A 132 -3.27 -19.40 -9.23
C PRO A 132 -4.53 -20.12 -8.71
N LYS A 133 -5.41 -20.54 -9.62
CA LYS A 133 -6.70 -21.19 -9.31
C LYS A 133 -6.59 -22.54 -8.59
N ASN A 134 -5.40 -23.14 -8.52
CA ASN A 134 -5.13 -24.37 -7.78
C ASN A 134 -4.73 -24.13 -6.31
N GLN A 135 -4.67 -22.87 -5.87
CA GLN A 135 -4.41 -22.50 -4.47
C GLN A 135 -5.71 -22.42 -3.65
N PRO A 136 -5.65 -22.49 -2.31
CA PRO A 136 -6.83 -22.32 -1.47
C PRO A 136 -7.49 -20.95 -1.71
N GLU A 137 -8.80 -20.91 -1.93
CA GLU A 137 -9.52 -19.65 -2.15
C GLU A 137 -9.45 -18.71 -0.93
N LEU A 138 -9.45 -17.41 -1.18
CA LEU A 138 -9.84 -16.43 -0.17
C LEU A 138 -11.32 -16.66 0.19
N LYS A 139 -11.68 -16.54 1.47
CA LYS A 139 -13.07 -16.71 1.93
C LYS A 139 -13.82 -15.39 1.96
N ASP A 140 -15.11 -15.44 1.66
CA ASP A 140 -15.99 -14.27 1.76
C ASP A 140 -15.99 -13.70 3.19
N GLU A 141 -16.01 -12.37 3.28
CA GLU A 141 -15.96 -11.56 4.50
C GLU A 141 -14.70 -11.74 5.39
N VAL A 142 -13.69 -12.47 4.92
CA VAL A 142 -12.39 -12.60 5.60
C VAL A 142 -11.39 -11.59 5.05
N VAL A 143 -10.69 -10.90 5.96
CA VAL A 143 -9.61 -9.96 5.63
C VAL A 143 -8.28 -10.71 5.56
N TYR A 144 -7.57 -10.49 4.46
CA TYR A 144 -6.23 -10.99 4.20
C TYR A 144 -5.26 -9.83 4.07
N ARG A 145 -4.02 -10.05 4.49
CA ARG A 145 -2.90 -9.15 4.26
C ARG A 145 -1.96 -9.80 3.27
N TRP A 146 -1.60 -9.08 2.23
CA TRP A 146 -0.59 -9.52 1.28
C TRP A 146 0.67 -8.67 1.41
N THR A 147 1.82 -9.27 1.15
CA THR A 147 3.12 -8.62 1.16
C THR A 147 3.88 -8.98 -0.12
N VAL A 148 4.50 -7.98 -0.73
CA VAL A 148 5.41 -8.12 -1.86
C VAL A 148 6.76 -7.55 -1.45
N SER A 149 7.84 -8.33 -1.60
CA SER A 149 9.21 -7.85 -1.39
C SER A 149 10.14 -8.21 -2.54
N LEU A 150 11.17 -7.39 -2.74
CA LEU A 150 12.25 -7.65 -3.69
C LEU A 150 13.40 -8.34 -2.95
N ASP A 151 13.89 -9.45 -3.50
CA ASP A 151 14.99 -10.24 -2.91
C ASP A 151 16.35 -9.58 -3.19
N CYS A 152 16.97 -9.04 -2.14
CA CYS A 152 18.16 -8.20 -2.25
C CYS A 152 19.33 -8.80 -1.45
N THR A 153 20.42 -9.20 -2.12
CA THR A 153 21.52 -9.93 -1.47
C THR A 153 22.30 -9.11 -0.43
N ASP A 154 22.48 -7.80 -0.67
CA ASP A 154 23.37 -6.93 0.12
C ASP A 154 22.66 -5.74 0.80
N SER A 155 21.33 -5.75 0.86
CA SER A 155 20.52 -4.71 1.52
C SER A 155 19.31 -5.28 2.25
N ILE A 156 18.56 -4.42 2.95
CA ILE A 156 17.21 -4.78 3.40
C ILE A 156 16.33 -4.95 2.15
N ASP A 157 15.54 -6.03 2.09
CA ASP A 157 14.51 -6.27 1.06
C ASP A 157 13.46 -5.12 1.09
N PRO A 158 13.35 -4.28 0.05
CA PRO A 158 12.24 -3.35 -0.10
C PRO A 158 10.92 -4.12 -0.16
N SER A 159 9.92 -3.68 0.59
CA SER A 159 8.61 -4.35 0.63
C SER A 159 7.44 -3.37 0.69
N VAL A 160 6.33 -3.77 0.07
CA VAL A 160 5.02 -3.12 0.19
C VAL A 160 3.97 -4.16 0.61
N GLN A 161 2.90 -3.70 1.25
CA GLN A 161 1.81 -4.54 1.71
C GLN A 161 0.46 -3.86 1.47
N GLY A 162 -0.59 -4.66 1.38
CA GLY A 162 -1.97 -4.19 1.28
C GLY A 162 -2.93 -5.18 1.93
N TRP A 163 -4.17 -4.73 2.11
CA TRP A 163 -5.23 -5.54 2.70
C TRP A 163 -6.35 -5.76 1.69
N ILE A 164 -6.92 -6.96 1.72
CA ILE A 164 -7.93 -7.41 0.76
C ILE A 164 -9.02 -8.19 1.49
N LYS A 165 -10.28 -7.79 1.29
CA LYS A 165 -11.44 -8.58 1.72
C LYS A 165 -12.18 -9.09 0.51
N ARG A 166 -12.40 -10.42 0.44
CA ARG A 166 -13.32 -11.00 -0.54
C ARG A 166 -14.75 -10.73 -0.09
N ILE A 167 -15.60 -10.27 -1.00
CA ILE A 167 -17.04 -10.06 -0.78
C ILE A 167 -17.85 -10.84 -1.80
N GLN A 168 -19.08 -11.21 -1.45
CA GLN A 168 -20.00 -11.76 -2.44
C GLN A 168 -20.59 -10.64 -3.32
N PRO A 169 -20.60 -10.77 -4.66
CA PRO A 169 -21.24 -9.79 -5.52
C PRO A 169 -22.76 -9.82 -5.30
N ASN A 170 -23.35 -8.64 -5.04
CA ASN A 170 -24.80 -8.54 -4.92
C ASN A 170 -25.50 -8.69 -6.29
N PRO A 171 -26.84 -8.89 -6.34
CA PRO A 171 -27.56 -9.08 -7.60
C PRO A 171 -27.47 -7.88 -8.55
N GLU A 172 -27.41 -6.65 -8.03
CA GLU A 172 -27.32 -5.42 -8.83
C GLU A 172 -25.97 -5.32 -9.55
N LEU A 173 -24.88 -5.56 -8.84
CA LEU A 173 -23.52 -5.65 -9.38
C LEU A 173 -23.42 -6.76 -10.43
N THR A 174 -23.95 -7.95 -10.11
CA THR A 174 -23.96 -9.09 -11.04
C THR A 174 -24.67 -8.73 -12.34
N GLN A 175 -25.83 -8.06 -12.26
CA GLN A 175 -26.56 -7.61 -13.44
C GLN A 175 -25.82 -6.49 -14.19
N ALA A 176 -25.15 -5.57 -13.49
CA ALA A 176 -24.38 -4.49 -14.11
C ALA A 176 -23.16 -5.02 -14.89
N LEU A 177 -22.47 -6.04 -14.35
CA LEU A 177 -21.34 -6.71 -15.00
C LEU A 177 -21.76 -7.48 -16.27
N GLN A 178 -22.96 -8.07 -16.27
CA GLN A 178 -23.55 -8.74 -17.44
C GLN A 178 -23.97 -7.74 -18.53
N LYS A 179 -24.47 -6.55 -18.14
CA LYS A 179 -24.89 -5.49 -19.08
C LYS A 179 -23.73 -4.79 -19.78
N ASN A 180 -22.55 -4.73 -19.15
CA ASN A 180 -21.40 -3.96 -19.63
C ASN A 180 -20.14 -4.84 -19.74
N PRO A 181 -20.13 -5.90 -20.57
CA PRO A 181 -19.04 -6.88 -20.60
C PRO A 181 -17.68 -6.30 -20.99
N THR A 182 -17.65 -5.21 -21.77
CA THR A 182 -16.43 -4.50 -22.18
C THR A 182 -15.94 -3.47 -21.15
N GLU A 183 -16.77 -3.08 -20.19
CA GLU A 183 -16.49 -2.03 -19.19
C GLU A 183 -16.67 -2.54 -17.75
N GLN A 184 -16.48 -3.85 -17.52
CA GLN A 184 -16.58 -4.44 -16.18
C GLN A 184 -15.66 -3.77 -15.17
N TRP A 185 -14.46 -3.34 -15.60
CA TRP A 185 -13.53 -2.55 -14.77
C TRP A 185 -14.18 -1.29 -14.19
N LEU A 186 -15.00 -0.58 -14.97
CA LEU A 186 -15.67 0.65 -14.56
C LEU A 186 -16.86 0.36 -13.64
N VAL A 187 -17.54 -0.77 -13.84
CA VAL A 187 -18.58 -1.26 -12.92
C VAL A 187 -17.97 -1.58 -11.56
N TYR A 188 -16.87 -2.32 -11.51
CA TYR A 188 -16.13 -2.61 -10.27
C TYR A 188 -15.59 -1.34 -9.60
N ALA A 189 -15.02 -0.40 -10.36
CA ALA A 189 -14.51 0.87 -9.84
C ALA A 189 -15.62 1.70 -9.17
N LYS A 190 -16.78 1.84 -9.84
CA LYS A 190 -17.96 2.53 -9.28
C LYS A 190 -18.54 1.84 -8.04
N ALA A 191 -18.32 0.54 -7.88
CA ALA A 191 -18.74 -0.23 -6.71
C ALA A 191 -17.68 -0.25 -5.56
N GLY A 192 -16.52 0.39 -5.74
CA GLY A 192 -15.43 0.36 -4.74
C GLY A 192 -14.67 -0.97 -4.68
N ILE A 193 -14.76 -1.81 -5.72
CA ILE A 193 -14.15 -3.14 -5.78
C ILE A 193 -12.82 -3.03 -6.52
N TRP A 194 -11.85 -2.41 -5.84
CA TRP A 194 -10.61 -1.94 -6.45
C TRP A 194 -9.81 -3.04 -7.17
N TYR A 195 -9.54 -4.18 -6.52
CA TYR A 195 -8.66 -5.20 -7.10
C TYR A 195 -9.22 -5.75 -8.42
N ASP A 196 -10.53 -5.99 -8.47
CA ASP A 196 -11.21 -6.47 -9.68
C ASP A 196 -11.20 -5.40 -10.77
N ALA A 197 -11.42 -4.13 -10.39
CA ALA A 197 -11.40 -3.00 -11.32
C ALA A 197 -10.03 -2.83 -12.01
N ILE A 198 -8.97 -2.71 -11.22
CA ILE A 198 -7.62 -2.47 -11.75
C ILE A 198 -7.08 -3.69 -12.51
N ALA A 199 -7.33 -4.92 -12.03
CA ALA A 199 -6.92 -6.13 -12.72
C ALA A 199 -7.63 -6.26 -14.08
N THR A 200 -8.95 -6.05 -14.13
CA THR A 200 -9.72 -6.10 -15.38
C THR A 200 -9.20 -5.10 -16.41
N LEU A 201 -8.91 -3.86 -15.99
CA LEU A 201 -8.38 -2.84 -16.89
C LEU A 201 -6.94 -3.15 -17.35
N ALA A 202 -6.10 -3.73 -16.48
CA ALA A 202 -4.76 -4.18 -16.85
C ALA A 202 -4.79 -5.31 -17.89
N THR A 203 -5.70 -6.30 -17.73
CA THR A 203 -5.90 -7.36 -18.73
C THR A 203 -6.33 -6.79 -20.09
N LEU A 204 -7.28 -5.84 -20.11
CA LEU A 204 -7.69 -5.16 -21.35
C LEU A 204 -6.50 -4.43 -22.00
N ARG A 205 -5.69 -3.71 -21.22
CA ARG A 205 -4.47 -3.04 -21.70
C ARG A 205 -3.40 -4.00 -22.23
N GLN A 206 -3.27 -5.19 -21.66
CA GLN A 206 -2.34 -6.22 -22.16
C GLN A 206 -2.84 -6.84 -23.47
N ALA A 207 -4.15 -7.00 -23.63
CA ALA A 207 -4.76 -7.51 -24.86
C ALA A 207 -4.71 -6.48 -26.01
N GLU A 208 -4.88 -5.19 -25.72
CA GLU A 208 -4.91 -4.10 -26.69
C GLU A 208 -3.89 -2.98 -26.35
N PRO A 209 -2.56 -3.26 -26.39
CA PRO A 209 -1.53 -2.34 -25.90
C PRO A 209 -1.40 -1.03 -26.68
N ASN A 210 -1.99 -0.94 -27.88
CA ASN A 210 -1.99 0.25 -28.72
C ASN A 210 -3.32 1.02 -28.69
N ASN A 211 -4.26 0.65 -27.82
CA ASN A 211 -5.56 1.32 -27.72
C ASN A 211 -5.47 2.60 -26.84
N PRO A 212 -5.61 3.81 -27.42
CA PRO A 212 -5.42 5.06 -26.68
C PRO A 212 -6.52 5.32 -25.64
N GLN A 213 -7.71 4.73 -25.79
CA GLN A 213 -8.78 4.88 -24.80
C GLN A 213 -8.46 4.09 -23.53
N LEU A 214 -7.92 2.86 -23.66
CA LEU A 214 -7.48 2.06 -22.52
C LEU A 214 -6.27 2.68 -21.82
N GLU A 215 -5.40 3.36 -22.56
CA GLU A 215 -4.32 4.19 -21.99
C GLU A 215 -4.88 5.34 -21.14
N SER A 216 -5.83 6.12 -21.67
CA SER A 216 -6.48 7.22 -20.94
C SER A 216 -7.22 6.73 -19.69
N ASN A 217 -8.08 5.72 -19.84
CA ASN A 217 -8.86 5.12 -18.74
C ASN A 217 -7.97 4.67 -17.57
N TRP A 218 -6.78 4.14 -17.87
CA TRP A 218 -5.82 3.68 -16.88
C TRP A 218 -5.11 4.82 -16.15
N GLN A 219 -4.66 5.84 -16.90
CA GLN A 219 -4.06 7.02 -16.28
C GLN A 219 -5.08 7.76 -15.42
N GLU A 220 -6.33 7.88 -15.88
CA GLU A 220 -7.45 8.46 -15.11
C GLU A 220 -7.77 7.65 -13.85
N LEU A 221 -7.86 6.31 -13.96
CA LEU A 221 -8.12 5.43 -12.81
C LEU A 221 -7.03 5.57 -11.74
N LEU A 222 -5.75 5.53 -12.13
CA LEU A 222 -4.63 5.65 -11.19
C LEU A 222 -4.50 7.07 -10.63
N GLN A 223 -4.70 8.11 -11.45
CA GLN A 223 -4.72 9.49 -10.98
C GLN A 223 -5.85 9.74 -9.97
N SER A 224 -7.04 9.14 -10.16
CA SER A 224 -8.17 9.28 -9.23
C SER A 224 -7.86 8.81 -7.81
N VAL A 225 -6.83 7.97 -7.65
CA VAL A 225 -6.37 7.43 -6.36
C VAL A 225 -4.91 7.81 -6.02
N LYS A 226 -4.39 8.89 -6.60
CA LYS A 226 -3.04 9.46 -6.36
C LYS A 226 -1.87 8.51 -6.67
N LEU A 227 -2.02 7.70 -7.72
CA LEU A 227 -0.98 6.83 -8.29
C LEU A 227 -0.44 7.38 -9.63
N ASP A 228 -0.61 8.68 -9.88
CA ASP A 228 -0.21 9.37 -11.11
C ASP A 228 1.28 9.20 -11.47
N ALA A 229 2.16 9.14 -10.47
CA ALA A 229 3.60 8.92 -10.67
C ALA A 229 3.87 7.65 -11.49
N VAL A 230 3.25 6.53 -11.12
CA VAL A 230 3.47 5.22 -11.78
C VAL A 230 2.53 5.00 -12.97
N ALA A 231 1.56 5.88 -13.21
CA ALA A 231 0.47 5.65 -14.17
C ALA A 231 0.91 5.49 -15.64
N LYS A 232 2.10 5.97 -16.00
CA LYS A 232 2.70 5.85 -17.33
C LYS A 232 3.74 4.73 -17.46
N ALA A 233 3.95 3.94 -16.40
CA ALA A 233 4.86 2.80 -16.46
C ALA A 233 4.25 1.65 -17.29
N PRO A 234 5.07 0.89 -18.04
CA PRO A 234 4.58 -0.21 -18.87
C PRO A 234 4.06 -1.36 -17.99
N LEU A 235 3.05 -2.08 -18.46
CA LEU A 235 2.69 -3.39 -17.89
C LEU A 235 3.76 -4.41 -18.31
N ILE A 236 4.36 -5.09 -17.33
CA ILE A 236 5.41 -6.08 -17.56
C ILE A 236 4.91 -7.49 -17.26
N GLN A 237 5.55 -8.47 -17.90
CA GLN A 237 5.31 -9.90 -17.65
C GLN A 237 6.33 -10.44 -16.64
N PRO A 238 5.99 -11.52 -15.91
CA PRO A 238 6.95 -12.35 -15.18
C PRO A 238 8.09 -12.90 -16.08
#